data_AF-A0A9P7GKJ8-F1
#
_entry.id   AF-A0A9P7GKJ8-F1
#
_cell.length_a   1.000
_cell.length_b   1.000
_cell.length_c   1.000
_cell.angle_alpha   90.00
_cell.angle_beta   90.00
_cell.angle_gamma   90.00
#
_symmetry.space_group_name_H-M   'P 1'
#
loop_
_entity.id
_entity.type
_entity.pdbx_description
1 polymer ?
#
loop_
_entity_poly.entity_id
_entity_poly.type
_entity_poly.pdbx_seq_one_letter_code
_entity_poly.pdbx_strand_id
1 'polypeptide(L)'
;MAIISGLNTPPIRRLKRTWERVDQRSLAQFAACETAVDSSKSFARYRPPCVPLIRTSIDIQPFIQDGSPDALPGGLVNSRKHQKAAEVVNDIKRWQAQPFNLQVVPQIQNYIEEPLNRFKETKASSERFWELSLQREPREREDVKMARLLTESGFI
;
A
#
# COMPACT_ATOMS: atom_id res chain seq x y z
N MET A 1 5.25 1.79 0.88
CA MET A 1 4.00 1.53 0.12
C MET A 1 2.77 2.03 0.84
N ALA A 2 2.61 1.79 2.15
CA ALA A 2 1.37 2.11 2.89
C ALA A 2 0.84 3.55 2.67
N ILE A 3 1.70 4.56 2.73
CA ILE A 3 1.29 5.97 2.52
C ILE A 3 0.80 6.19 1.09
N ILE A 4 1.56 5.75 0.09
CA ILE A 4 1.21 5.88 -1.33
C ILE A 4 -0.09 5.15 -1.64
N SER A 5 -0.22 3.90 -1.19
CA SER A 5 -1.45 3.13 -1.34
C SER A 5 -2.64 3.79 -0.66
N GLY A 6 -2.45 4.39 0.52
CA GLY A 6 -3.46 5.16 1.23
C GLY A 6 -3.93 6.39 0.44
N LEU A 7 -2.99 7.20 -0.05
CA LEU A 7 -3.29 8.37 -0.90
C LEU A 7 -3.94 7.99 -2.23
N ASN A 8 -3.69 6.76 -2.70
CA ASN A 8 -4.31 6.19 -3.90
C ASN A 8 -5.70 5.59 -3.68
N THR A 9 -6.22 5.60 -2.45
CA THR A 9 -7.56 5.08 -2.19
C THR A 9 -8.64 5.94 -2.88
N PRO A 10 -9.75 5.33 -3.34
CA PRO A 10 -10.87 6.05 -3.95
C PRO A 10 -11.36 7.29 -3.20
N PRO A 11 -11.55 7.28 -1.86
CA PRO A 11 -11.99 8.48 -1.13
C PRO A 11 -11.01 9.65 -1.19
N ILE A 12 -9.71 9.43 -1.36
CA ILE A 12 -8.72 10.52 -1.45
C ILE A 12 -8.50 10.94 -2.91
N ARG A 13 -8.34 9.99 -3.84
CA ARG A 13 -8.08 10.30 -5.24
C ARG A 13 -9.18 11.09 -5.93
N ARG A 14 -10.43 10.95 -5.49
CA ARG A 14 -11.56 11.69 -6.08
C ARG A 14 -11.60 13.19 -5.73
N LEU A 15 -10.82 13.64 -4.74
CA LEU A 15 -10.83 15.02 -4.24
C LEU A 15 -10.07 15.96 -5.18
N LYS A 16 -10.58 16.14 -6.41
CA LYS A 16 -9.90 16.85 -7.50
C LYS A 16 -9.51 18.27 -7.10
N ARG A 17 -10.40 19.01 -6.42
CA ARG A 17 -10.14 20.40 -6.02
C ARG A 17 -9.03 20.48 -4.98
N THR A 18 -8.95 19.48 -4.09
CA THR A 18 -7.87 19.37 -3.12
C THR A 18 -6.53 19.07 -3.82
N TRP A 19 -6.51 18.16 -4.80
CA TRP A 19 -5.30 17.83 -5.56
C TRP A 19 -4.79 19.00 -6.40
N GLU A 20 -5.68 19.83 -6.96
CA GLU A 20 -5.32 21.06 -7.70
C GLU A 20 -4.61 22.10 -6.83
N ARG A 21 -4.78 22.06 -5.51
CA ARG A 21 -4.12 22.96 -4.56
C ARG A 21 -2.74 22.47 -4.10
N VAL A 22 -2.39 21.22 -4.41
CA VAL A 22 -1.07 20.67 -4.09
C VAL A 22 -0.06 21.23 -5.08
N ASP A 23 1.08 21.70 -4.59
CA ASP A 23 2.11 22.24 -5.45
C ASP A 23 2.73 21.17 -6.37
N GLN A 24 3.22 21.62 -7.54
CA GLN A 24 3.74 20.73 -8.57
C GLN A 24 4.97 19.93 -8.11
N ARG A 25 5.78 20.47 -7.19
CA ARG A 25 6.97 19.79 -6.67
C ARG A 25 6.56 18.60 -5.82
N SER A 26 5.58 18.77 -4.93
CA SER A 26 5.03 17.69 -4.11
C SER A 26 4.36 16.62 -4.97
N LEU A 27 3.62 17.00 -6.01
CA LEU A 27 3.02 16.05 -6.97
C LEU A 27 4.09 15.23 -7.73
N ALA A 28 5.16 15.88 -8.18
CA ALA A 28 6.28 15.20 -8.85
C ALA A 28 6.98 14.22 -7.90
N GLN A 29 7.16 14.60 -6.63
CA GLN A 29 7.78 13.75 -5.61
C GLN A 29 6.89 12.55 -5.26
N PHE A 30 5.57 12.74 -5.25
CA PHE A 30 4.59 11.67 -5.09
C PHE A 30 4.63 10.69 -6.27
N ALA A 31 4.63 11.17 -7.51
CA ALA A 31 4.74 10.32 -8.70
C ALA A 31 6.06 9.51 -8.73
N ALA A 32 7.18 10.13 -8.34
CA ALA A 32 8.46 9.43 -8.21
C ALA A 32 8.40 8.31 -7.16
N CYS A 33 7.70 8.55 -6.04
CA CYS A 33 7.44 7.50 -5.06
C CYS A 33 6.58 6.37 -5.65
N GLU A 34 5.52 6.69 -6.40
CA GLU A 34 4.67 5.68 -7.07
C GLU A 34 5.48 4.78 -8.00
N THR A 35 6.37 5.34 -8.82
CA THR A 35 7.24 4.55 -9.70
C THR A 35 8.23 3.69 -8.91
N ALA A 36 8.81 4.22 -7.82
CA ALA A 36 9.67 3.44 -6.94
C ALA A 36 8.90 2.26 -6.31
N VAL A 37 7.60 2.44 -6.07
CA VAL A 37 6.71 1.39 -5.55
C VAL A 37 6.40 0.31 -6.58
N ASP A 38 6.19 0.71 -7.82
CA ASP A 38 5.78 -0.16 -8.93
C ASP A 38 6.95 -0.98 -9.53
N SER A 39 8.20 -0.61 -9.21
CA SER A 39 9.39 -1.32 -9.70
C SER A 39 9.46 -2.76 -9.17
N SER A 40 8.86 -3.67 -9.93
CA SER A 40 8.81 -5.09 -9.65
C SER A 40 10.22 -5.66 -9.45
N LYS A 41 10.43 -6.23 -8.26
CA LYS A 41 11.39 -7.31 -7.96
C LYS A 41 12.88 -7.05 -8.26
N SER A 42 13.43 -5.94 -7.77
CA SER A 42 14.86 -5.95 -7.42
C SER A 42 15.11 -5.44 -6.01
N PHE A 43 14.61 -6.21 -5.03
CA PHE A 43 15.01 -6.04 -3.63
C PHE A 43 16.49 -6.39 -3.39
N ALA A 44 17.16 -6.98 -4.38
CA ALA A 44 18.57 -7.34 -4.33
C ALA A 44 19.50 -6.16 -4.01
N ARG A 45 19.08 -4.92 -4.34
CA ARG A 45 19.85 -3.70 -4.06
C ARG A 45 19.66 -3.15 -2.65
N TYR A 46 18.63 -3.60 -1.92
CA TYR A 46 18.37 -3.11 -0.57
C TYR A 46 19.31 -3.79 0.41
N ARG A 47 19.84 -3.01 1.35
CA ARG A 47 20.69 -3.49 2.43
C ARG A 47 20.01 -3.21 3.77
N PRO A 48 20.09 -4.13 4.75
CA PRO A 48 19.64 -3.85 6.11
C PRO A 48 20.36 -2.62 6.71
N PRO A 49 19.71 -1.88 7.64
CA PRO A 49 18.34 -2.07 8.11
C PRO A 49 17.33 -1.50 7.11
N CYS A 50 16.38 -2.33 6.68
CA CYS A 50 15.27 -1.88 5.82
C CYS A 50 14.03 -2.73 6.08
N VAL A 51 12.85 -2.14 5.91
CA VAL A 51 11.58 -2.88 5.95
C VAL A 51 11.23 -3.25 4.51
N PRO A 52 11.50 -4.49 4.04
CA PRO A 52 11.05 -4.92 2.72
C PRO A 52 9.51 -4.93 2.68
N LEU A 53 8.90 -5.08 1.50
CA LEU A 53 7.50 -5.49 1.44
C LEU A 53 7.36 -6.92 1.96
N ILE A 54 7.26 -7.07 3.28
CA ILE A 54 7.04 -8.36 3.95
C ILE A 54 5.80 -9.07 3.38
N ARG A 55 4.80 -8.29 2.93
CA ARG A 55 3.59 -8.79 2.29
C ARG A 55 3.87 -9.68 1.07
N THR A 56 4.85 -9.37 0.23
CA THR A 56 5.15 -10.24 -0.94
C THR A 56 5.73 -11.59 -0.54
N SER A 57 6.48 -11.66 0.56
CA SER A 57 7.03 -12.92 1.05
C SER A 57 5.97 -13.77 1.75
N ILE A 58 5.08 -13.14 2.53
CA ILE A 58 3.94 -13.80 3.20
C ILE A 58 2.93 -14.33 2.18
N ASP A 59 2.59 -13.54 1.15
CA ASP A 59 1.59 -13.91 0.15
C ASP A 59 2.02 -15.13 -0.71
N ILE A 60 3.32 -15.42 -0.82
CA ILE A 60 3.86 -16.58 -1.55
C ILE A 60 3.81 -17.85 -0.70
N GLN A 61 3.76 -17.74 0.64
CA GLN A 61 3.84 -18.90 1.53
C GLN A 61 2.66 -19.89 1.37
N PRO A 62 1.39 -19.44 1.28
CA PRO A 62 0.27 -20.33 0.95
C PRO A 62 0.45 -21.01 -0.40
N PHE A 63 1.00 -20.32 -1.41
CA PHE A 63 1.25 -20.92 -2.73
C PHE A 63 2.33 -22.04 -2.66
N ILE A 64 3.35 -21.89 -1.81
CA ILE A 64 4.34 -22.94 -1.59
C ILE A 64 3.72 -24.11 -0.81
N GLN A 65 2.87 -23.82 0.18
CA GLN A 65 2.27 -24.83 1.04
C GLN A 65 1.17 -25.64 0.34
N ASP A 66 0.28 -24.99 -0.40
CA ASP A 66 -0.88 -25.61 -1.06
C ASP A 66 -0.57 -26.01 -2.51
N GLY A 67 0.40 -25.38 -3.15
CA GLY A 67 0.77 -25.65 -4.55
C GLY A 67 1.68 -26.87 -4.75
N SER A 68 2.11 -27.56 -3.68
CA SER A 68 2.95 -28.76 -3.78
C SER A 68 2.71 -29.70 -2.60
N PRO A 69 2.59 -31.03 -2.82
CA PRO A 69 2.40 -31.99 -1.73
C PRO A 69 3.68 -32.11 -0.88
N ASP A 70 3.53 -32.38 0.42
CA ASP A 70 4.66 -32.59 1.34
C ASP A 70 5.44 -33.88 1.05
N ALA A 71 4.74 -34.89 0.53
CA ALA A 71 5.31 -36.15 0.10
C ALA A 71 5.15 -36.36 -1.40
N LEU A 72 6.17 -36.93 -2.02
CA LEU A 72 6.14 -37.47 -3.37
C LEU A 72 5.52 -38.89 -3.35
N PRO A 73 5.10 -39.41 -4.51
CA PRO A 73 4.65 -40.79 -4.62
C PRO A 73 5.67 -41.78 -4.01
N GLY A 74 5.18 -42.73 -3.21
CA GLY A 74 6.05 -43.64 -2.46
C GLY A 74 6.46 -43.15 -1.06
N GLY A 75 5.87 -42.05 -0.57
CA GLY A 75 6.09 -41.57 0.81
C GLY A 75 7.41 -40.83 1.03
N LEU A 76 8.08 -40.43 -0.04
CA LEU A 76 9.35 -39.70 0.01
C LEU A 76 9.10 -38.21 0.29
N VAL A 77 9.94 -37.59 1.11
CA VAL A 77 9.82 -36.15 1.45
C VAL A 77 10.11 -35.28 0.23
N ASN A 78 9.24 -34.29 -0.02
CA ASN A 78 9.42 -33.31 -1.08
C ASN A 78 10.42 -32.21 -0.67
N SER A 79 11.71 -32.54 -0.73
CA SER A 79 12.80 -31.62 -0.35
C SER A 79 12.78 -30.30 -1.11
N ARG A 80 12.27 -30.27 -2.34
CA ARG A 80 12.14 -29.05 -3.14
C ARG A 80 11.12 -28.07 -2.57
N LYS A 81 10.01 -28.56 -2.00
CA LYS A 81 9.01 -27.74 -1.30
C LYS A 81 9.64 -27.08 -0.07
N HIS A 82 10.33 -27.88 0.74
CA HIS A 82 11.00 -27.40 1.95
C HIS A 82 12.11 -26.40 1.64
N GLN A 83 12.90 -26.62 0.58
CA GLN A 83 13.94 -25.69 0.13
C GLN A 83 13.36 -24.31 -0.21
N LYS A 84 12.26 -24.25 -0.97
CA LYS A 84 11.58 -22.98 -1.28
C LYS A 84 11.05 -22.26 -0.04
N ALA A 85 10.50 -23.01 0.91
CA ALA A 85 10.04 -22.43 2.17
C ALA A 85 11.24 -21.88 2.99
N ALA A 86 12.35 -22.61 3.03
CA ALA A 86 13.56 -22.19 3.72
C ALA A 86 14.17 -20.91 3.10
N GLU A 87 14.13 -20.75 1.78
CA GLU A 87 14.56 -19.53 1.09
C GLU A 87 13.77 -18.30 1.57
N VAL A 88 12.43 -18.39 1.63
CA VAL A 88 11.57 -17.31 2.13
C VAL A 88 11.89 -16.97 3.59
N VAL A 89 12.07 -17.97 4.45
CA VAL A 89 12.40 -17.77 5.87
C VAL A 89 13.78 -17.12 6.03
N ASN A 90 14.76 -17.56 5.26
CA ASN A 90 16.11 -16.98 5.29
C ASN A 90 16.11 -15.52 4.84
N ASP A 91 15.31 -15.18 3.83
CA ASP A 91 15.13 -13.78 3.43
C ASP A 91 14.51 -12.95 4.55
N ILE A 92 13.44 -13.43 5.22
CA ILE A 92 12.84 -12.73 6.37
C ILE A 92 13.90 -12.49 7.47
N LYS A 93 14.66 -13.54 7.82
CA LYS A 93 15.73 -13.44 8.83
C LYS A 93 16.80 -12.43 8.42
N ARG A 94 17.20 -12.40 7.15
CA ARG A 94 18.17 -11.43 6.63
C ARG A 94 17.71 -9.99 6.85
N TRP A 95 16.43 -9.70 6.64
CA TRP A 95 15.89 -8.36 6.85
C TRP A 95 15.73 -7.98 8.33
N GLN A 96 15.57 -8.98 9.21
CA GLN A 96 15.51 -8.80 10.66
C GLN A 96 16.89 -8.77 11.34
N ALA A 97 17.97 -9.11 10.61
CA ALA A 97 19.30 -9.30 11.18
C ALA A 97 19.92 -8.01 11.76
N GLN A 98 19.53 -6.84 11.24
CA GLN A 98 20.06 -5.55 11.68
C GLN A 98 18.93 -4.64 12.17
N PRO A 99 18.95 -4.19 13.44
CA PRO A 99 17.96 -3.24 13.93
C PRO A 99 18.17 -1.86 13.31
N PHE A 100 17.11 -1.07 13.28
CA PHE A 100 17.20 0.34 12.94
C PHE A 100 17.91 1.11 14.05
N ASN A 101 18.82 2.02 13.68
CA ASN A 101 19.42 2.97 14.62
C ASN A 101 18.47 4.15 14.84
N LEU A 102 17.31 3.89 15.44
CA LEU A 102 16.29 4.89 15.75
C LEU A 102 16.10 4.99 17.26
N GLN A 103 16.02 6.22 17.77
CA GLN A 103 15.68 6.47 19.15
C GLN A 103 14.16 6.37 19.32
N VAL A 104 13.72 5.56 20.29
CA VAL A 104 12.31 5.44 20.64
C VAL A 104 11.88 6.69 21.40
N VAL A 105 10.80 7.32 20.92
CA VAL A 105 10.15 8.46 21.57
C VAL A 105 8.69 8.08 21.86
N PRO A 106 8.35 7.71 23.12
CA PRO A 106 7.03 7.19 23.46
C PRO A 106 5.87 8.11 23.08
N GLN A 107 6.07 9.43 23.20
CA GLN A 107 5.05 10.43 22.84
C GLN A 107 4.70 10.36 21.35
N ILE A 108 5.71 10.20 20.48
CA ILE A 108 5.51 10.09 19.03
C ILE A 108 4.86 8.75 18.70
N GLN A 109 5.29 7.66 19.35
CA GLN A 109 4.68 6.33 19.15
C GLN A 109 3.20 6.33 19.51
N ASN A 110 2.85 6.82 20.71
CA ASN A 110 1.46 6.89 21.16
C ASN A 110 0.60 7.74 20.21
N TYR A 111 1.12 8.87 19.75
CA TYR A 111 0.43 9.73 18.78
C TYR A 111 0.15 9.03 17.44
N ILE A 112 1.08 8.16 16.98
CA ILE A 112 0.90 7.39 15.74
C ILE A 112 -0.02 6.18 15.97
N GLU A 113 0.08 5.51 17.11
CA GLU A 113 -0.67 4.30 17.43
C GLU A 113 -2.16 4.57 17.67
N GLU A 114 -2.50 5.72 18.27
CA GLU A 114 -3.90 6.08 18.53
C GLU A 114 -4.79 6.04 17.27
N PRO A 115 -4.48 6.75 16.16
CA PRO A 115 -5.28 6.67 14.94
C PRO A 115 -5.21 5.30 14.28
N LEU A 116 -4.06 4.61 14.32
CA LEU A 116 -3.93 3.27 13.73
C LEU A 116 -4.84 2.24 14.43
N ASN A 117 -4.94 2.31 15.75
CA ASN A 117 -5.84 1.46 16.53
C ASN A 117 -7.31 1.84 16.32
N ARG A 118 -7.60 3.14 16.22
CA ARG A 118 -8.96 3.65 15.96
C ARG A 118 -9.55 3.16 14.64
N PHE A 119 -8.73 3.03 13.60
CA PHE A 119 -9.16 2.64 12.24
C PHE A 119 -8.69 1.23 11.84
N LYS A 120 -8.45 0.36 12.83
CA LYS A 120 -7.98 -1.02 12.60
C LYS A 120 -8.98 -1.86 11.80
N GLU A 121 -10.28 -1.61 11.97
CA GLU A 121 -11.34 -2.26 11.20
C GLU A 121 -11.45 -1.65 9.79
N THR A 122 -10.83 -2.32 8.82
CA THR A 122 -10.67 -1.81 7.45
C THR A 122 -12.00 -1.57 6.73
N LYS A 123 -12.99 -2.45 6.91
CA LYS A 123 -14.27 -2.34 6.20
C LYS A 123 -15.09 -1.14 6.68
N ALA A 124 -15.34 -1.05 7.99
CA ALA A 124 -16.06 0.07 8.61
C ALA A 124 -15.36 1.42 8.35
N SER A 125 -14.03 1.42 8.36
CA SER A 125 -13.26 2.63 8.06
C SER A 125 -13.38 3.05 6.59
N SER A 126 -13.46 2.11 5.65
CA SER A 126 -13.54 2.42 4.21
C SER A 126 -14.84 3.14 3.81
N GLU A 127 -15.98 2.67 4.33
CA GLU A 127 -17.30 3.29 4.10
C GLU A 127 -17.33 4.70 4.72
N ARG A 128 -16.86 4.81 5.97
CA ARG A 128 -16.72 6.10 6.66
C ARG A 128 -15.86 7.10 5.87
N PHE A 129 -14.69 6.68 5.37
CA PHE A 129 -13.82 7.57 4.60
C PHE A 129 -14.44 7.98 3.26
N TRP A 130 -15.22 7.10 2.65
CA TRP A 130 -15.98 7.42 1.45
C TRP A 130 -17.04 8.49 1.71
N GLU A 131 -17.82 8.35 2.77
CA GLU A 131 -18.82 9.35 3.17
C GLU A 131 -18.18 10.70 3.50
N LEU A 132 -17.09 10.72 4.28
CA LEU A 132 -16.35 11.95 4.56
C LEU A 132 -15.85 12.60 3.27
N SER A 133 -15.31 11.81 2.33
CA SER A 133 -14.88 12.33 1.03
C SER A 133 -16.01 13.01 0.27
N LEU A 134 -17.20 12.39 0.23
CA LEU A 134 -18.39 12.96 -0.41
C LEU A 134 -18.86 14.24 0.28
N GLN A 135 -18.75 14.33 1.61
CA GLN A 135 -19.07 15.55 2.35
C GLN A 135 -18.08 16.69 2.05
N ARG A 136 -16.78 16.38 1.87
CA ARG A 136 -15.74 17.39 1.57
C ARG A 136 -15.81 17.91 0.14
N GLU A 137 -15.96 17.02 -0.82
CA GLU A 137 -16.16 17.38 -2.22
C GLU A 137 -17.37 16.60 -2.75
N PRO A 138 -18.59 17.16 -2.69
CA PRO A 138 -19.77 16.54 -3.27
C PRO A 138 -19.59 16.23 -4.74
N ARG A 139 -20.26 15.19 -5.24
CA ARG A 139 -20.27 14.92 -6.68
C ARG A 139 -20.90 16.12 -7.39
N GLU A 140 -20.24 16.60 -8.45
CA GLU A 140 -20.90 17.52 -9.38
C GLU A 140 -22.16 16.83 -9.88
N ARG A 141 -23.30 17.54 -9.78
CA ARG A 141 -24.51 17.08 -10.40
C ARG A 141 -24.34 17.19 -11.92
N GLU A 142 -24.87 16.20 -12.65
CA GLU A 142 -24.70 16.05 -14.10
C GLU A 142 -25.19 17.28 -14.88
N ASP A 143 -26.23 17.95 -14.38
CA ASP A 143 -26.79 19.21 -14.89
C ASP A 143 -25.77 20.37 -14.83
N VAL A 144 -25.03 20.50 -13.72
CA VAL A 144 -23.99 21.52 -13.55
C VAL A 144 -22.79 21.24 -14.45
N LYS A 145 -22.44 19.96 -14.62
CA LYS A 145 -21.38 19.53 -15.52
C LYS A 145 -21.73 19.79 -16.99
N MET A 146 -22.97 19.48 -17.39
CA MET A 146 -23.47 19.82 -18.74
C MET A 146 -23.53 21.33 -18.96
N ALA A 147 -24.03 22.09 -18.00
CA ALA A 147 -24.07 23.56 -18.09
C ALA A 147 -22.66 24.15 -18.29
N ARG A 148 -21.66 23.68 -17.54
CA ARG A 148 -20.27 24.12 -17.69
C ARG A 148 -19.67 23.76 -19.05
N LEU A 149 -19.92 22.53 -19.53
CA LEU A 149 -19.46 22.11 -20.86
C LEU A 149 -20.13 22.90 -21.99
N LEU A 150 -21.41 23.27 -21.84
CA LEU A 150 -22.13 24.11 -22.81
C LEU A 150 -21.60 25.54 -22.84
N THR A 151 -21.22 26.11 -21.68
CA THR A 151 -20.58 27.43 -21.61
C THR A 151 -19.15 27.41 -22.15
N GLU A 152 -18.34 26.38 -21.83
CA GLU A 152 -16.96 26.26 -22.32
C GLU A 152 -16.89 25.96 -23.83
N SER A 153 -17.95 25.40 -24.43
CA SER A 153 -18.07 25.16 -25.87
C SER A 153 -18.73 26.29 -26.66
N GLY A 154 -19.15 27.38 -25.99
CA GLY A 154 -19.75 28.54 -26.63
C GLY A 154 -21.16 28.31 -27.18
N PHE A 155 -21.87 27.29 -26.69
CA PHE A 155 -23.27 27.03 -27.04
C PHE A 155 -24.27 27.90 -26.26
N ILE A 156 -23.80 28.60 -25.22
CA ILE A 156 -24.52 29.61 -24.42
C ILE A 156 -23.58 30.76 -24.14
#